data_AF-A0A7S2G3Y7-F1
#
_entry.id   AF-A0A7S2G3Y7-F1
#
_cell.length_a   1.000
_cell.length_b   1.000
_cell.length_c   1.000
_cell.angle_alpha   90.00
_cell.angle_beta   90.00
_cell.angle_gamma   90.00
#
_symmetry.space_group_name_H-M   'P 1'
#
loop_
_entity.id
_entity.type
_entity.pdbx_description
1 polymer ?
#
loop_
_entity_poly.entity_id
_entity_poly.type
_entity_poly.pdbx_seq_one_letter_code
_entity_poly.pdbx_strand_id
1 'polypeptide(L)'
;GYDAYARVCMCLGMNQMLQALSYYVVGVLCVTTLSGGITAFFGVKGLSFMLLKLDIADMGEDWVEYFFVVFYMGVPTFLACGGFLLLENLEMQHETLLTLLVTPCFVLHGLWILYIALDLDLGQYCCCPGRQRPAELSGDP
;
A
#
# COMPACT_ATOMS: atom_id res chain seq x y z
N GLY A 1 12.51 -9.51 15.81
CA GLY A 1 12.15 -8.09 16.00
C GLY A 1 12.59 -7.26 14.82
N TYR A 2 13.85 -6.83 14.79
CA TYR A 2 14.35 -5.89 13.77
C TYR A 2 14.22 -6.38 12.32
N ASP A 3 14.48 -7.65 12.06
CA ASP A 3 14.39 -8.26 10.72
C ASP A 3 12.95 -8.26 10.15
N ALA A 4 11.97 -8.62 10.97
CA ALA A 4 10.56 -8.58 10.60
C ALA A 4 10.08 -7.13 10.33
N TYR A 5 10.51 -6.17 11.14
CA TYR A 5 10.20 -4.76 10.94
C TYR A 5 10.82 -4.23 9.63
N ALA A 6 12.08 -4.56 9.36
CA ALA A 6 12.77 -4.18 8.13
C ALA A 6 12.07 -4.75 6.87
N ARG A 7 11.61 -6.01 6.93
CA ARG A 7 10.79 -6.63 5.87
C ARG A 7 9.52 -5.82 5.62
N VAL A 8 8.73 -5.53 6.66
CA VAL A 8 7.48 -4.78 6.49
C VAL A 8 7.75 -3.38 5.93
N CYS A 9 8.75 -2.66 6.42
CA CYS A 9 9.10 -1.33 5.90
C CYS A 9 9.53 -1.36 4.42
N MET A 10 10.33 -2.35 4.01
CA MET A 10 10.71 -2.51 2.60
C MET A 10 9.48 -2.73 1.71
N CYS A 11 8.59 -3.62 2.14
CA CYS A 11 7.43 -3.98 1.37
C CYS A 11 6.40 -2.84 1.28
N LEU A 12 6.20 -2.10 2.37
CA LEU A 12 5.44 -0.86 2.37
C LEU A 12 6.03 0.19 1.43
N GLY A 13 7.34 0.42 1.50
CA GLY A 13 8.03 1.37 0.64
C GLY A 13 7.93 1.01 -0.84
N MET A 14 8.11 -0.26 -1.20
CA MET A 14 7.96 -0.73 -2.57
C MET A 14 6.52 -0.61 -3.07
N ASN A 15 5.53 -0.92 -2.24
CA ASN A 15 4.12 -0.80 -2.61
C ASN A 15 3.72 0.66 -2.84
N GLN A 16 4.20 1.60 -2.00
CA GLN A 16 4.01 3.04 -2.22
C GLN A 16 4.70 3.52 -3.51
N MET A 17 5.92 3.04 -3.78
CA MET A 17 6.64 3.36 -5.01
C MET A 17 5.90 2.86 -6.26
N LEU A 18 5.41 1.63 -6.26
CA LEU A 18 4.65 1.06 -7.39
C LEU A 18 3.33 1.77 -7.59
N GLN A 19 2.69 2.24 -6.52
CA GLN A 19 1.47 3.02 -6.61
C GLN A 19 1.73 4.40 -7.22
N ALA A 20 2.79 5.09 -6.78
CA ALA A 20 3.24 6.35 -7.40
C ALA A 20 3.59 6.15 -8.89
N LEU A 21 4.28 5.05 -9.21
CA LEU A 21 4.63 4.71 -10.58
C LEU A 21 3.38 4.39 -11.42
N SER A 22 2.36 3.75 -10.85
CA SER A 22 1.07 3.52 -11.51
C SER A 22 0.40 4.84 -11.89
N TYR A 23 0.39 5.84 -10.99
CA TYR A 23 -0.17 7.16 -11.28
C TYR A 23 0.63 7.91 -12.35
N TYR A 24 1.96 7.87 -12.26
CA TYR A 24 2.85 8.49 -13.25
C TYR A 24 2.68 7.88 -14.64
N VAL A 25 2.64 6.54 -14.72
CA VAL A 25 2.43 5.79 -15.95
C VAL A 25 1.08 6.14 -16.57
N VAL A 26 -0.01 6.13 -15.81
CA VAL A 26 -1.33 6.52 -16.32
C VAL A 26 -1.32 7.96 -16.82
N GLY A 27 -0.75 8.89 -16.06
CA GLY A 27 -0.70 10.31 -16.44
C GLY A 27 0.10 10.60 -17.71
N VAL A 28 1.26 9.95 -17.90
CA VAL A 28 2.16 10.24 -19.02
C VAL A 28 1.85 9.37 -20.25
N LEU A 29 1.61 8.07 -20.06
CA LEU A 29 1.41 7.16 -21.20
C LEU A 29 0.01 7.30 -21.81
N CYS A 30 -1.04 7.59 -21.04
CA CYS A 30 -2.37 7.80 -21.62
C CYS A 30 -2.41 8.99 -22.59
N VAL A 31 -1.58 10.02 -22.37
CA VAL A 31 -1.48 11.18 -23.29
C VAL A 31 -0.89 10.77 -24.66
N THR A 32 -0.11 9.68 -24.72
CA THR A 32 0.52 9.23 -25.97
C THR A 32 -0.26 8.10 -26.64
N THR A 33 -0.56 7.04 -25.89
CA THR A 33 -1.25 5.85 -26.38
C THR A 33 -2.07 5.21 -25.26
N LEU A 34 -3.39 5.15 -25.45
CA LEU A 34 -4.31 4.55 -24.47
C LEU A 34 -3.97 3.08 -24.18
N SER A 35 -3.67 2.30 -25.23
CA SER A 35 -3.31 0.88 -25.10
C SER A 35 -2.01 0.66 -24.32
N GLY A 36 -1.01 1.54 -24.49
CA GLY A 36 0.23 1.53 -23.73
C GLY A 36 0.02 1.83 -22.26
N GLY A 37 -0.79 2.83 -21.94
CA GLY A 37 -1.17 3.19 -20.58
C GLY A 37 -1.90 2.05 -19.84
N ILE A 38 -2.87 1.42 -20.50
CA ILE A 38 -3.61 0.26 -19.94
C ILE A 38 -2.66 -0.91 -19.67
N THR A 39 -1.82 -1.26 -20.65
CA THR A 39 -0.89 -2.40 -20.53
C THR A 39 0.11 -2.17 -19.38
N ALA A 40 0.67 -0.96 -19.29
CA ALA A 40 1.60 -0.62 -18.24
C ALA A 40 0.92 -0.57 -16.85
N PHE A 41 -0.31 -0.06 -16.76
CA PHE A 41 -1.10 -0.09 -15.52
C PHE A 41 -1.30 -1.52 -15.01
N PHE A 42 -1.75 -2.44 -15.86
CA PHE A 42 -1.92 -3.85 -15.47
C PHE A 42 -0.59 -4.52 -15.13
N GLY A 43 0.50 -4.20 -15.83
CA GLY A 43 1.83 -4.72 -15.53
C GLY A 43 2.32 -4.31 -14.13
N VAL A 44 2.22 -3.01 -13.81
CA VAL A 44 2.61 -2.48 -12.49
C VAL A 44 1.73 -3.06 -11.39
N LYS A 45 0.41 -3.22 -11.66
CA LYS A 45 -0.51 -3.86 -10.71
C LYS A 45 -0.26 -5.33 -10.49
N GLY A 46 0.07 -6.08 -11.54
CA GLY A 46 0.50 -7.47 -11.40
C GLY A 46 1.72 -7.60 -10.51
N LEU A 47 2.71 -6.71 -10.69
CA LEU A 47 3.92 -6.70 -9.87
C LEU A 47 3.63 -6.35 -8.41
N SER A 48 2.79 -5.34 -8.16
CA SER A 48 2.37 -4.96 -6.82
C SER A 48 1.60 -6.09 -6.12
N PHE A 49 0.76 -6.83 -6.86
CA PHE A 49 0.05 -8.00 -6.32
C PHE A 49 1.00 -9.17 -6.02
N MET A 50 2.01 -9.41 -6.85
CA MET A 50 3.02 -10.44 -6.56
C MET A 50 3.85 -10.12 -5.32
N LEU A 51 4.25 -8.86 -5.14
CA LEU A 51 4.93 -8.42 -3.91
C LEU A 51 4.02 -8.61 -2.70
N LEU A 52 2.77 -8.16 -2.80
CA LEU A 52 1.80 -8.35 -1.73
C LEU A 52 1.60 -9.83 -1.35
N LYS A 53 1.53 -10.70 -2.36
CA LYS A 53 1.43 -12.14 -2.13
C LYS A 53 2.67 -12.69 -1.43
N LEU A 54 3.86 -12.20 -1.78
CA LEU A 54 5.11 -12.58 -1.12
C LEU A 54 5.12 -12.14 0.35
N ASP A 55 4.56 -10.97 0.64
CA ASP A 55 4.47 -10.43 2.00
C ASP A 55 3.51 -11.22 2.89
N ILE A 56 2.37 -11.62 2.31
CA ILE A 56 1.31 -12.34 3.03
C ILE A 56 1.57 -13.85 3.07
N ALA A 57 2.45 -14.41 2.24
CA ALA A 57 2.73 -15.86 2.22
C ALA A 57 3.20 -16.42 3.58
N ASP A 58 3.66 -15.56 4.49
CA ASP A 58 4.15 -15.89 5.83
C ASP A 58 3.13 -15.55 6.94
N MET A 59 2.05 -14.83 6.62
CA MET A 59 0.95 -14.50 7.54
C MET A 59 -0.15 -15.57 7.39
N GLY A 60 -0.72 -16.04 8.49
CA GLY A 60 -1.65 -17.19 8.52
C GLY A 60 -2.89 -17.09 7.61
N GLU A 61 -3.64 -18.19 7.50
CA GLU A 61 -4.75 -18.40 6.53
C GLU A 61 -6.03 -17.54 6.76
N ASP A 62 -5.94 -16.36 7.37
CA ASP A 62 -7.10 -15.50 7.57
C ASP A 62 -7.48 -14.75 6.27
N TRP A 63 -8.31 -15.42 5.46
CA TRP A 63 -8.84 -14.92 4.19
C TRP A 63 -9.53 -13.55 4.27
N VAL A 64 -10.06 -13.18 5.46
CA VAL A 64 -10.71 -11.90 5.69
C VAL A 64 -9.69 -10.75 5.64
N GLU A 65 -8.54 -10.92 6.30
CA GLU A 65 -7.46 -9.92 6.27
C GLU A 65 -6.91 -9.78 4.85
N TYR A 66 -6.71 -10.91 4.17
CA TYR A 66 -6.30 -10.93 2.76
C TYR A 66 -7.25 -10.11 1.87
N PHE A 67 -8.56 -10.31 2.03
CA PHE A 67 -9.57 -9.57 1.27
C PHE A 67 -9.48 -8.06 1.52
N PHE A 68 -9.37 -7.62 2.78
CA PHE A 68 -9.24 -6.21 3.10
C PHE A 68 -7.98 -5.61 2.48
N VAL A 69 -6.84 -6.29 2.59
CA VAL A 69 -5.57 -5.79 2.03
C VAL A 69 -5.66 -5.62 0.51
N VAL A 70 -6.22 -6.62 -0.19
CA VAL A 70 -6.43 -6.56 -1.65
C VAL A 70 -7.42 -5.44 -2.00
N PHE A 71 -8.49 -5.28 -1.23
CA PHE A 71 -9.47 -4.22 -1.44
C PHE A 71 -8.85 -2.82 -1.30
N TYR A 72 -8.12 -2.55 -0.21
CA TYR A 72 -7.46 -1.26 0.03
C TYR A 72 -6.35 -0.95 -0.97
N MET A 73 -5.66 -1.97 -1.51
CA MET A 73 -4.63 -1.82 -2.54
C MET A 73 -5.20 -1.65 -3.96
N GLY A 74 -6.33 -2.31 -4.25
CA GLY A 74 -6.95 -2.32 -5.57
C GLY A 74 -7.82 -1.10 -5.81
N VAL A 75 -8.78 -0.87 -4.92
CA VAL A 75 -9.88 0.09 -5.11
C VAL A 75 -9.38 1.52 -5.42
N PRO A 76 -8.44 2.12 -4.67
CA PRO A 76 -8.01 3.50 -4.92
C PRO A 76 -7.42 3.70 -6.33
N THR A 77 -6.68 2.71 -6.82
CA THR A 77 -6.07 2.75 -8.14
C THR A 77 -7.03 2.45 -9.28
N PHE A 78 -8.00 1.55 -9.09
CA PHE A 78 -9.05 1.34 -10.08
C PHE A 78 -9.99 2.53 -10.16
N LEU A 79 -10.32 3.16 -9.04
CA LEU A 79 -11.09 4.41 -9.02
C LEU A 79 -10.35 5.54 -9.72
N ALA A 80 -9.04 5.67 -9.50
CA ALA A 80 -8.26 6.70 -10.18
C ALA A 80 -8.12 6.43 -11.69
N CYS A 81 -7.83 5.20 -12.09
CA CYS A 81 -7.79 4.81 -13.51
C CYS A 81 -9.15 5.03 -14.19
N GLY A 82 -10.23 4.60 -13.53
CA GLY A 82 -11.60 4.85 -13.97
C GLY A 82 -11.91 6.34 -14.10
N GLY A 83 -11.50 7.16 -13.13
CA GLY A 83 -11.67 8.62 -13.19
C GLY A 83 -10.94 9.26 -14.38
N PHE A 84 -9.70 8.84 -14.66
CA PHE A 84 -8.94 9.30 -15.83
C PHE A 84 -9.59 8.89 -17.15
N LEU A 85 -9.97 7.62 -17.29
CA LEU A 85 -10.62 7.11 -18.50
C LEU A 85 -12.00 7.75 -18.72
N LEU A 86 -12.75 7.98 -17.64
CA LEU A 86 -14.05 8.63 -17.69
C LEU A 86 -13.90 10.09 -18.14
N LEU A 87 -12.89 10.81 -17.64
CA LEU A 87 -12.61 12.18 -18.04
C LEU A 87 -12.27 12.30 -19.53
N GLU A 88 -11.43 11.39 -20.03
CA GLU A 88 -11.03 11.35 -21.44
C GLU A 88 -12.22 11.09 -22.38
N ASN A 89 -13.17 10.25 -21.98
CA ASN A 89 -14.30 9.87 -22.83
C ASN A 89 -15.52 10.80 -22.75
N LEU A 90 -15.69 11.57 -21.67
CA LEU A 90 -16.91 12.37 -21.46
C LEU A 90 -16.77 13.87 -21.74
N GLU A 91 -15.60 14.37 -22.18
CA GLU A 91 -15.33 15.81 -22.36
C GLU A 91 -15.85 16.70 -21.21
N MET A 92 -15.93 16.14 -19.99
CA MET A 92 -16.50 16.82 -18.84
C MET A 92 -15.48 17.81 -18.32
N GLN A 93 -15.73 19.11 -18.53
CA GLN A 93 -14.92 20.23 -18.02
C GLN A 93 -14.85 20.33 -16.48
N HIS A 94 -15.51 19.46 -15.73
CA HIS A 94 -15.57 19.55 -14.27
C HIS A 94 -14.36 18.89 -13.61
N GLU A 95 -13.24 19.61 -13.60
CA GLU A 95 -12.04 19.28 -12.81
C GLU A 95 -12.37 19.02 -11.32
N THR A 96 -13.44 19.65 -10.81
CA THR A 96 -13.94 19.46 -9.46
C THR A 96 -14.39 18.01 -9.18
N LEU A 97 -15.03 17.34 -10.15
CA LEU A 97 -15.50 15.96 -9.97
C LEU A 97 -14.33 14.99 -9.87
N LEU A 98 -13.31 15.18 -10.70
CA LEU A 98 -12.10 14.35 -10.67
C LEU A 98 -11.32 14.57 -9.36
N THR A 99 -11.21 15.81 -8.91
CA THR A 99 -10.60 16.15 -7.62
C THR A 99 -11.36 15.48 -6.47
N LEU A 100 -12.69 15.50 -6.52
CA LEU A 100 -13.56 14.90 -5.50
C LEU A 100 -13.48 13.37 -5.51
N LEU A 101 -13.23 12.74 -6.67
CA LEU A 101 -13.06 11.29 -6.81
C LEU A 101 -11.67 10.79 -6.40
N VAL A 102 -10.63 11.61 -6.61
CA VAL A 102 -9.24 11.31 -6.25
C VAL A 102 -8.97 11.52 -4.76
N THR A 103 -9.61 12.50 -4.13
CA THR A 103 -9.48 12.79 -2.69
C THR A 103 -9.73 11.57 -1.79
N PRO A 104 -10.83 10.81 -1.92
CA PRO A 104 -11.04 9.62 -1.09
C PRO A 104 -9.99 8.54 -1.33
N CYS A 105 -9.40 8.44 -2.52
CA CYS A 105 -8.31 7.49 -2.79
C CYS A 105 -7.08 7.80 -1.93
N PHE A 106 -6.69 9.08 -1.82
CA PHE A 106 -5.58 9.50 -0.96
C PHE A 106 -5.90 9.31 0.53
N VAL A 107 -7.13 9.62 0.95
CA VAL A 107 -7.55 9.44 2.35
C VAL A 107 -7.56 7.95 2.72
N LEU A 108 -8.16 7.09 1.90
CA LEU A 108 -8.18 5.64 2.10
C LEU A 108 -6.76 5.06 2.16
N HIS A 109 -5.87 5.52 1.27
CA HIS A 109 -4.48 5.08 1.26
C HIS A 109 -3.71 5.57 2.50
N GLY A 110 -3.91 6.81 2.92
CA GLY A 110 -3.32 7.35 4.14
C GLY A 110 -3.80 6.64 5.41
N LEU A 111 -5.09 6.33 5.50
CA LEU A 111 -5.67 5.55 6.59
C LEU A 111 -5.10 4.12 6.63
N TRP A 112 -4.89 3.49 5.47
CA TRP A 112 -4.25 2.18 5.37
C TRP A 112 -2.81 2.20 5.89
N ILE A 113 -2.02 3.18 5.48
CA ILE A 113 -0.63 3.34 5.97
C ILE A 113 -0.62 3.60 7.48
N LEU A 114 -1.52 4.44 7.96
CA LEU A 114 -1.65 4.74 9.39
C LEU A 114 -2.03 3.49 10.19
N TYR A 115 -2.97 2.69 9.67
CA TYR A 115 -3.36 1.41 10.28
C TYR A 115 -2.16 0.48 10.44
N ILE A 116 -1.35 0.29 9.40
CA ILE A 116 -0.15 -0.56 9.47
C ILE A 116 0.89 0.03 10.44
N ALA A 117 1.08 1.35 10.43
CA ALA A 117 2.02 2.00 11.35
C ALA A 117 1.63 1.79 12.81
N LEU A 118 0.33 1.87 13.13
CA LEU A 118 -0.20 1.62 14.47
C LEU A 118 -0.09 0.14 14.87
N ASP A 119 -0.38 -0.78 13.95
CA ASP A 119 -0.25 -2.22 14.18
C ASP A 119 1.20 -2.62 14.47
N LEU A 120 2.16 -2.06 13.73
CA LEU A 120 3.59 -2.27 13.96
C LEU A 120 4.07 -1.76 15.32
N ASP A 121 3.60 -0.58 15.75
CA ASP A 121 3.97 -0.02 17.06
C ASP A 121 3.43 -0.91 18.19
N LEU A 122 2.17 -1.36 18.10
CA LEU A 122 1.56 -2.29 19.06
C LEU A 122 2.30 -3.63 19.12
N GLY A 123 2.75 -4.16 17.98
CA GLY A 123 3.53 -5.39 17.89
C GLY A 123 4.89 -5.33 18.59
N GLN A 124 5.53 -4.15 18.65
CA GLN A 124 6.81 -3.98 19.36
C GLN A 124 6.67 -4.15 20.88
N TYR A 125 5.53 -3.78 21.46
CA TYR A 125 5.30 -3.95 22.90
C TYR A 125 5.05 -5.41 23.29
N CYS A 126 4.47 -6.22 22.39
CA CYS A 126 4.15 -7.63 22.68
C CYS A 126 5.34 -8.60 22.47
N CYS A 127 6.25 -8.32 21.53
CA CYS A 127 7.34 -9.24 21.18
C CYS A 127 8.60 -9.15 22.08
N CYS A 128 8.58 -8.34 23.15
CA CYS A 128 9.64 -8.32 24.15
C CYS A 128 9.14 -8.61 25.58
N PRO A 129 8.65 -9.83 25.91
CA PRO A 129 8.42 -10.21 27.30
C PRO A 129 9.71 -10.47 28.11
N GLY A 130 10.89 -10.35 27.49
CA GLY A 130 12.11 -11.02 27.99
C GLY A 130 13.40 -10.21 28.05
N ARG A 131 13.43 -8.90 27.73
CA ARG A 131 14.60 -8.07 28.07
C ARG A 131 14.51 -7.66 29.54
N GLN A 132 14.62 -8.64 30.43
CA GLN A 132 15.03 -8.38 31.80
C GLN A 132 16.30 -7.55 31.73
N ARG A 133 16.29 -6.39 32.41
CA ARG A 133 17.53 -5.67 32.70
C ARG A 133 18.52 -6.69 33.26
N PRO A 134 19.77 -6.75 32.77
CA PRO A 134 20.79 -7.52 33.47
C PRO A 134 20.79 -7.04 34.91
N ALA A 135 20.50 -7.96 35.83
CA ALA A 135 20.53 -7.70 37.25
C ALA A 135 21.86 -7.01 37.54
N GLU A 136 21.79 -5.73 37.93
CA GLU A 136 22.91 -5.05 38.55
C GLU A 136 23.42 -5.97 39.66
N LEU A 137 24.73 -6.18 39.61
CA LEU A 137 25.60 -6.73 40.63
C LEU A 137 24.98 -6.62 42.04
N SER A 138 24.26 -7.65 42.48
CA SER A 138 24.20 -7.97 43.90
C SER A 138 25.47 -8.74 44.21
N GLY A 139 26.57 -8.00 44.32
CA GLY A 139 27.74 -8.48 45.02
C GLY A 139 27.33 -8.72 46.46
N ASP A 140 27.06 -9.98 46.79
CA ASP A 140 27.13 -10.42 48.18
C ASP A 140 28.61 -10.73 48.50
N PRO A 141 29.15 -10.17 49.60
CA PRO A 141 30.54 -10.26 50.01
C PRO A 141 30.97 -11.63 50.56
#